data_AF-A0A1D3D963-F1
#
_entry.id   AF-A0A1D3D963-F1
#
_cell.length_a   1.000
_cell.length_b   1.000
_cell.length_c   1.000
_cell.angle_alpha   90.00
_cell.angle_beta   90.00
_cell.angle_gamma   90.00
#
_symmetry.space_group_name_H-M   'P 1'
#
loop_
_entity.id
_entity.type
_entity.pdbx_description
1 polymer ?
#
loop_
_entity_poly.entity_id
_entity_poly.type
_entity_poly.pdbx_seq_one_letter_code
_entity_poly.pdbx_strand_id
1 'polypeptide(L)'
;MPSVAITLIEGGPRLLPSYAPEVGEYAQKVLQGTLGVRLLLQHQVTAVDELTLACKSTNGGNNETPRVVQHGFVLWASGVGQVPFVRKLIKERLEAASREGWMPAVPLRALPVDECLKVWGIPDVFALGDCAQIFPRSLAAAADELWTRPGCCDASLAWLRGEVPRLARRFPQLNPLKFDLSKEAAGNVLTKDQFKALLERIDTAYRSPVPTAQNARQAGVYLAKAFNNGMGAETPAFCEEWKGSLAYVGNHNAIAQLPGYIVKGGWLSLPLWKAVYVQMQLTWRIRLICCFDWLKTFFAGRDVGREHSYYK
;
A
#
# COMPACT_ATOMS: atom_id res chain seq x y z
N MET A 1 -8.84 4.78 39.44
CA MET A 1 -8.43 4.52 38.04
C MET A 1 -9.61 4.89 37.14
N PRO A 2 -9.41 5.40 35.90
CA PRO A 2 -10.53 5.66 35.00
C PRO A 2 -11.28 4.35 34.73
N SER A 3 -12.62 4.41 34.68
CA SER A 3 -13.46 3.23 34.46
C SER A 3 -13.32 2.64 33.05
N VAL A 4 -12.71 3.39 32.12
CA VAL A 4 -12.42 2.98 30.75
C VAL A 4 -10.95 3.26 30.45
N ALA A 5 -10.25 2.28 29.88
CA ALA A 5 -8.87 2.42 29.42
C ALA A 5 -8.75 1.86 28.00
N ILE A 6 -8.01 2.57 27.15
CA ILE A 6 -7.70 2.13 25.79
C ILE A 6 -6.22 1.76 25.74
N THR A 7 -5.93 0.55 25.28
CA THR A 7 -4.56 0.09 24.99
C THR A 7 -4.45 -0.18 23.50
N LEU A 8 -3.49 0.46 22.84
CA LEU A 8 -3.13 0.22 21.44
C LEU A 8 -1.84 -0.59 21.40
N ILE A 9 -1.88 -1.72 20.70
CA ILE A 9 -0.75 -2.64 20.57
C ILE A 9 -0.26 -2.60 19.11
N GLU A 10 1.04 -2.39 18.92
CA GLU A 10 1.70 -2.32 17.62
C GLU A 10 2.99 -3.16 17.65
N GLY A 11 3.17 -4.01 16.65
CA GLY A 11 4.36 -4.87 16.55
C GLY A 11 5.61 -4.11 16.15
N GLY A 12 5.46 -2.99 15.45
CA GLY A 12 6.56 -2.11 15.08
C GLY A 12 7.05 -1.19 16.21
N PRO A 13 8.21 -0.53 16.02
CA PRO A 13 8.75 0.44 16.98
C PRO A 13 8.02 1.79 17.00
N ARG A 14 7.14 2.05 16.03
CA ARG A 14 6.48 3.34 15.86
C ARG A 14 5.08 3.20 15.26
N LEU A 15 4.20 4.13 15.60
CA LEU A 15 2.91 4.28 14.95
C LEU A 15 3.08 4.81 13.53
N LEU A 16 2.13 4.46 12.65
CA LEU A 16 2.04 4.96 11.28
C LEU A 16 3.37 4.79 10.50
N PRO A 17 3.92 3.57 10.40
CA PRO A 17 5.23 3.33 9.82
C PRO A 17 5.33 3.66 8.32
N SER A 18 4.20 3.80 7.62
CA SER A 18 4.15 4.28 6.23
C SER A 18 4.33 5.80 6.10
N TYR A 19 4.34 6.53 7.21
CA TYR A 19 4.54 7.98 7.25
C TYR A 19 5.98 8.31 7.66
N ALA A 20 6.37 9.57 7.44
CA ALA A 20 7.62 10.14 7.93
C ALA A 20 7.71 9.98 9.47
N PRO A 21 8.91 9.77 10.03
CA PRO A 21 9.09 9.53 11.46
C PRO A 21 8.41 10.57 12.36
N GLU A 22 8.58 11.85 12.02
CA GLU A 22 7.99 12.99 12.73
C GLU A 22 6.45 12.98 12.81
N VAL A 23 5.78 12.31 11.86
CA VAL A 23 4.32 12.16 11.87
C VAL A 23 3.89 11.11 12.90
N GLY A 24 4.63 9.99 12.98
CA GLY A 24 4.40 8.95 13.97
C GLY A 24 4.64 9.45 15.40
N GLU A 25 5.71 10.22 15.60
CA GLU A 25 6.03 10.87 16.89
C GLU A 25 4.91 11.83 17.33
N TYR A 26 4.40 12.64 16.40
CA TYR A 26 3.28 13.53 16.69
C TYR A 26 2.02 12.75 17.08
N ALA A 27 1.67 11.69 16.32
CA ALA A 27 0.52 10.84 16.62
C ALA A 27 0.64 10.19 18.01
N GLN A 28 1.82 9.69 18.37
CA GLN A 28 2.12 9.14 19.69
C GLN A 28 1.93 10.18 20.79
N LYS A 29 2.44 11.40 20.60
CA LYS A 29 2.28 12.50 21.58
C LYS A 29 0.80 12.83 21.83
N VAL A 30 -0.02 12.88 20.77
CA VAL A 30 -1.46 13.17 20.90
C VAL A 30 -2.19 12.01 21.61
N LEU A 31 -1.98 10.78 21.16
CA LEU A 31 -2.67 9.60 21.71
C LEU A 31 -2.31 9.37 23.18
N GLN A 32 -1.03 9.39 23.52
CA GLN A 32 -0.57 9.11 24.89
C GLN A 32 -0.72 10.32 25.80
N GLY A 33 -0.27 11.49 25.36
CA GLY A 33 -0.22 12.70 26.19
C GLY A 33 -1.57 13.40 26.35
N THR A 34 -2.37 13.46 25.29
CA THR A 34 -3.65 14.20 25.32
C THR A 34 -4.85 13.30 25.60
N LEU A 35 -4.84 12.07 25.05
CA LEU A 35 -5.98 11.16 25.15
C LEU A 35 -5.80 10.05 26.19
N GLY A 36 -4.61 9.92 26.80
CA GLY A 36 -4.34 8.90 27.82
C GLY A 36 -4.35 7.47 27.30
N VAL A 37 -4.16 7.26 25.99
CA VAL A 37 -4.09 5.93 25.39
C VAL A 37 -2.78 5.26 25.81
N ARG A 38 -2.87 4.02 26.31
CA ARG A 38 -1.69 3.21 26.62
C ARG A 38 -1.14 2.62 25.33
N LEU A 39 0.11 2.92 25.01
CA LEU A 39 0.77 2.41 23.81
C LEU A 39 1.71 1.26 24.17
N LEU A 40 1.52 0.10 23.54
CA LEU A 40 2.42 -1.05 23.61
C LEU A 40 3.05 -1.24 22.22
N LEU A 41 4.13 -0.51 21.96
CA LEU A 41 4.93 -0.64 20.73
C LEU A 41 5.90 -1.82 20.87
N GLN A 42 6.35 -2.38 19.75
CA GLN A 42 7.20 -3.59 19.72
C GLN A 42 6.56 -4.76 20.48
N HIS A 43 5.23 -4.87 20.43
CA HIS A 43 4.50 -5.97 21.05
C HIS A 43 3.58 -6.61 20.00
N GLN A 44 3.64 -7.94 19.89
CA GLN A 44 2.75 -8.70 19.03
C GLN A 44 1.79 -9.54 19.87
N VAL A 45 0.50 -9.49 19.51
CA VAL A 45 -0.53 -10.32 20.13
C VAL A 45 -0.30 -11.78 19.73
N THR A 46 -0.28 -12.67 20.71
CA THR A 46 -0.05 -14.12 20.51
C THR A 46 -1.28 -14.97 20.82
N ALA A 47 -2.17 -14.51 21.70
CA ALA A 47 -3.42 -15.18 22.04
C ALA A 47 -4.47 -14.17 22.50
N VAL A 48 -5.73 -14.49 22.25
CA VAL A 48 -6.89 -13.71 22.73
C VAL A 48 -7.89 -14.70 23.31
N ASP A 49 -8.20 -14.52 24.59
CA ASP A 49 -9.22 -15.25 25.32
C ASP A 49 -10.42 -14.33 25.61
N GLU A 50 -11.44 -14.85 26.29
CA GLU A 50 -12.69 -14.14 26.57
C GLU A 50 -12.49 -12.81 27.33
N LEU A 51 -11.59 -12.78 28.32
CA LEU A 51 -11.36 -11.61 29.19
C LEU A 51 -9.92 -11.10 29.16
N THR A 52 -9.03 -11.83 28.49
CA THR A 52 -7.59 -11.56 28.47
C THR A 52 -7.00 -11.63 27.08
N LEU A 53 -5.94 -10.88 26.87
CA LEU A 53 -5.12 -10.90 25.66
C LEU A 53 -3.67 -11.05 26.09
N ALA A 54 -2.93 -11.92 25.41
CA ALA A 54 -1.50 -12.10 25.62
C ALA A 54 -0.71 -11.47 24.46
N CYS A 55 0.34 -10.72 24.80
CA CYS A 55 1.29 -10.18 23.82
C CYS A 55 2.74 -10.39 24.27
N LYS A 56 3.64 -10.57 23.32
CA LYS A 56 5.09 -10.70 23.54
C LYS A 56 5.84 -9.55 22.90
N SER A 57 7.02 -9.20 23.43
CA SER A 57 7.90 -8.23 22.79
C SER A 57 8.40 -8.80 21.47
N THR A 58 8.41 -8.00 20.41
CA THR A 58 9.00 -8.38 19.13
C THR A 58 10.53 -8.38 19.16
N ASN A 59 11.13 -7.76 20.18
CA ASN A 59 12.58 -7.74 20.39
C ASN A 59 13.02 -8.73 21.48
N GLY A 60 12.08 -9.37 22.18
CA GLY A 60 12.34 -10.38 23.19
C GLY A 60 12.73 -11.71 22.57
N GLY A 61 13.56 -12.50 23.26
CA GLY A 61 13.81 -13.89 22.87
C GLY A 61 12.56 -14.75 23.04
N ASN A 62 12.52 -15.92 22.39
CA ASN A 62 11.36 -16.84 22.41
C ASN A 62 10.87 -17.21 23.83
N ASN A 63 11.75 -17.16 24.84
CA ASN A 63 11.46 -17.50 26.23
C ASN A 63 10.86 -16.34 27.06
N GLU A 64 10.56 -15.20 26.45
CA GLU A 64 9.91 -14.11 27.17
C GLU A 64 8.49 -14.51 27.62
N THR A 65 8.19 -14.21 28.89
CA THR A 65 6.86 -14.42 29.47
C THR A 65 5.86 -13.47 28.82
N PRO A 66 4.74 -13.98 28.27
CA PRO A 66 3.73 -13.13 27.66
C PRO A 66 3.18 -12.12 28.66
N ARG A 67 3.08 -10.85 28.24
CA ARG A 67 2.35 -9.84 28.97
C ARG A 67 0.86 -10.06 28.76
N VAL A 68 0.12 -10.17 29.86
CA VAL A 68 -1.34 -10.33 29.84
C VAL A 68 -2.01 -8.97 30.06
N VAL A 69 -3.01 -8.67 29.23
CA VAL A 69 -3.81 -7.44 29.28
C VAL A 69 -5.28 -7.85 29.38
N GLN A 70 -5.97 -7.36 30.41
CA GLN A 70 -7.43 -7.53 30.53
C GLN A 70 -8.14 -6.65 29.51
N HIS A 71 -9.21 -7.18 28.91
CA HIS A 71 -10.05 -6.43 27.98
C HIS A 71 -11.53 -6.77 28.21
N GLY A 72 -12.40 -5.83 27.86
CA GLY A 72 -13.83 -6.10 27.65
C GLY A 72 -14.24 -5.98 26.17
N PHE A 73 -13.32 -5.53 25.32
CA PHE A 73 -13.52 -5.35 23.89
C PHE A 73 -12.16 -5.35 23.18
N VAL A 74 -12.05 -6.10 22.08
CA VAL A 74 -10.87 -6.15 21.21
C VAL A 74 -11.27 -5.71 19.81
N LEU A 75 -10.57 -4.72 19.27
CA LEU A 75 -10.64 -4.33 17.87
C LEU A 75 -9.39 -4.81 17.14
N TRP A 76 -9.54 -5.80 16.26
CA TRP A 76 -8.45 -6.29 15.42
C TRP A 76 -8.39 -5.52 14.10
N ALA A 77 -7.46 -4.57 13.99
CA ALA A 77 -7.38 -3.63 12.87
C ALA A 77 -6.22 -3.90 11.88
N SER A 78 -5.55 -5.05 11.97
CA SER A 78 -4.37 -5.37 11.16
C SER A 78 -4.46 -6.75 10.50
N GLY A 79 -3.71 -6.90 9.40
CA GLY A 79 -3.62 -8.15 8.65
C GLY A 79 -4.70 -8.27 7.58
N VAL A 80 -4.27 -8.48 6.34
CA VAL A 80 -5.14 -8.83 5.21
C VAL A 80 -4.78 -10.24 4.78
N GLY A 81 -5.78 -11.12 4.71
CA GLY A 81 -5.64 -12.48 4.21
C GLY A 81 -6.20 -12.62 2.80
N GLN A 82 -5.73 -13.63 2.07
CA GLN A 82 -6.34 -14.01 0.80
C GLN A 82 -7.76 -14.53 1.00
N VAL A 83 -8.68 -14.15 0.11
CA VAL A 83 -10.01 -14.76 0.06
C VAL A 83 -9.94 -16.20 -0.46
N PRO A 84 -10.84 -17.11 -0.04
CA PRO A 84 -10.79 -18.52 -0.42
C PRO A 84 -10.73 -18.77 -1.93
N PHE A 85 -11.46 -17.97 -2.72
CA PHE A 85 -11.47 -18.04 -4.18
C PHE A 85 -10.07 -17.80 -4.77
N VAL A 86 -9.38 -16.75 -4.34
CA VAL A 86 -8.02 -16.40 -4.82
C VAL A 86 -7.03 -17.50 -4.47
N ARG A 87 -7.09 -18.01 -3.24
CA ARG A 87 -6.24 -19.12 -2.79
C ARG A 87 -6.45 -20.38 -3.64
N LYS A 88 -7.71 -20.72 -3.94
CA LYS A 88 -8.07 -21.85 -4.79
C LYS A 88 -7.54 -21.66 -6.22
N LEU A 89 -7.74 -20.48 -6.80
CA LEU A 89 -7.31 -20.16 -8.15
C LEU A 89 -5.79 -20.26 -8.32
N ILE A 90 -5.02 -19.72 -7.36
CA ILE A 90 -3.56 -19.82 -7.36
C ILE A 90 -3.13 -21.29 -7.33
N LYS A 91 -3.65 -22.07 -6.38
CA LYS A 91 -3.30 -23.48 -6.19
C LYS A 91 -3.62 -24.34 -7.41
N GLU A 92 -4.82 -24.19 -7.98
CA GLU A 92 -5.32 -25.08 -9.03
C GLU A 92 -4.83 -24.72 -10.43
N ARG A 93 -4.55 -23.44 -10.70
CA ARG A 93 -4.28 -22.96 -12.07
C ARG A 93 -2.91 -22.34 -12.27
N LEU A 94 -2.27 -21.83 -11.21
CA LEU A 94 -1.05 -21.02 -11.32
C LEU A 94 0.19 -21.68 -10.71
N GLU A 95 0.04 -22.46 -9.64
CA GLU A 95 1.15 -23.20 -9.04
C GLU A 95 1.73 -24.29 -9.96
N ALA A 96 0.91 -24.84 -10.87
CA ALA A 96 1.38 -25.76 -11.90
C ALA A 96 2.30 -25.05 -12.92
N ALA A 97 1.93 -23.83 -13.35
CA ALA A 97 2.70 -23.03 -14.30
C ALA A 97 3.99 -22.45 -13.68
N SER A 98 4.03 -22.23 -12.36
CA SER A 98 5.24 -21.80 -11.65
C SER A 98 6.37 -22.83 -11.70
N ARG A 99 6.05 -24.13 -11.84
CA ARG A 99 7.06 -25.21 -11.94
C ARG A 99 7.80 -25.22 -13.27
N GLU A 100 7.26 -24.57 -14.31
CA GLU A 100 7.87 -24.45 -15.63
C GLU A 100 8.73 -23.19 -15.78
N GLY A 101 9.00 -22.47 -14.69
CA GLY A 101 9.90 -21.30 -14.66
C GLY A 101 9.28 -20.01 -15.21
N TRP A 102 8.02 -20.03 -15.61
CA TRP A 102 7.31 -18.88 -16.18
C TRP A 102 6.79 -17.88 -15.13
N MET A 103 6.86 -18.22 -13.83
CA MET A 103 6.28 -17.42 -12.75
C MET A 103 7.23 -17.33 -11.55
N PRO A 104 7.16 -16.25 -10.75
CA PRO A 104 7.92 -16.13 -9.51
C PRO A 104 7.65 -17.34 -8.60
N ALA A 105 8.71 -17.91 -8.02
CA ALA A 105 8.58 -19.04 -7.10
C ALA A 105 7.74 -18.66 -5.86
N VAL A 106 6.72 -19.49 -5.60
CA VAL A 106 5.68 -19.43 -4.53
C VAL A 106 6.31 -19.58 -3.12
N PRO A 107 5.71 -19.02 -2.04
CA PRO A 107 4.28 -18.74 -1.89
C PRO A 107 3.82 -17.33 -2.34
N LEU A 108 2.94 -17.27 -3.34
CA LEU A 108 2.27 -16.06 -3.83
C LEU A 108 1.19 -15.60 -2.84
N ARG A 109 1.21 -14.31 -2.48
CA ARG A 109 0.25 -13.69 -1.55
C ARG A 109 -0.94 -13.02 -2.23
N ALA A 110 -0.93 -12.91 -3.56
CA ALA A 110 -2.03 -12.39 -4.38
C ALA A 110 -1.97 -13.00 -5.79
N LEU A 111 -2.99 -12.76 -6.63
CA LEU A 111 -2.98 -13.18 -8.02
C LEU A 111 -1.83 -12.47 -8.77
N PRO A 112 -0.91 -13.22 -9.40
CA PRO A 112 0.13 -12.62 -10.21
C PRO A 112 -0.49 -12.05 -11.49
N VAL A 113 -0.26 -10.76 -11.73
CA VAL A 113 -0.68 -10.07 -12.95
C VAL A 113 0.51 -9.44 -13.67
N ASP A 114 0.41 -9.27 -14.99
CA ASP A 114 1.41 -8.53 -15.77
C ASP A 114 1.29 -7.01 -15.55
N GLU A 115 2.14 -6.23 -16.21
CA GLU A 115 2.11 -4.78 -16.13
C GLU A 115 0.82 -4.13 -16.66
N CYS A 116 -0.04 -4.87 -17.38
CA CYS A 116 -1.35 -4.43 -17.84
C CYS A 116 -2.49 -4.99 -16.98
N LEU A 117 -2.17 -5.56 -15.81
CA LEU A 117 -3.11 -6.15 -14.85
C LEU A 117 -3.81 -7.43 -15.33
N LYS A 118 -3.29 -8.08 -16.37
CA LYS A 118 -3.79 -9.38 -16.86
C LYS A 118 -3.23 -10.50 -16.01
N VAL A 119 -4.06 -11.45 -15.61
CA VAL A 119 -3.64 -12.60 -14.80
C VAL A 119 -2.76 -13.51 -15.65
N TRP A 120 -1.58 -13.84 -15.12
CA TRP A 120 -0.64 -14.73 -15.79
C TRP A 120 -1.27 -16.11 -16.06
N GLY A 121 -1.05 -16.66 -17.25
CA GLY A 121 -1.51 -18.00 -17.63
C GLY A 121 -3.02 -18.15 -17.85
N ILE A 122 -3.82 -17.09 -17.66
CA ILE A 122 -5.27 -17.14 -17.86
C ILE A 122 -5.69 -16.05 -18.87
N PRO A 123 -6.04 -16.43 -20.11
CA PRO A 123 -6.52 -15.49 -21.11
C PRO A 123 -7.73 -14.70 -20.60
N ASP A 124 -7.79 -13.43 -20.98
CA ASP A 124 -8.93 -12.53 -20.77
C ASP A 124 -9.40 -12.34 -19.31
N VAL A 125 -8.56 -12.70 -18.35
CA VAL A 125 -8.80 -12.45 -16.92
C VAL A 125 -7.87 -11.34 -16.43
N PHE A 126 -8.43 -10.38 -15.72
CA PHE A 126 -7.73 -9.24 -15.14
C PHE A 126 -7.98 -9.17 -13.63
N ALA A 127 -7.01 -8.71 -12.87
CA ALA A 127 -7.14 -8.53 -11.42
C ALA A 127 -6.49 -7.22 -10.96
N LEU A 128 -7.10 -6.56 -9.98
CA LEU A 128 -6.63 -5.28 -9.44
C LEU A 128 -6.89 -5.18 -7.94
N GLY A 129 -6.25 -4.21 -7.29
CA GLY A 129 -6.38 -3.99 -5.85
C GLY A 129 -5.72 -5.09 -5.03
N ASP A 130 -6.20 -5.30 -3.81
CA ASP A 130 -5.53 -6.13 -2.80
C ASP A 130 -5.42 -7.62 -3.18
N CYS A 131 -6.23 -8.08 -4.14
CA CYS A 131 -6.20 -9.44 -4.65
C CYS A 131 -5.13 -9.69 -5.73
N ALA A 132 -4.44 -8.64 -6.20
CA ALA A 132 -3.49 -8.71 -7.32
C ALA A 132 -2.11 -8.20 -6.93
N GLN A 133 -1.07 -8.79 -7.53
CA GLN A 133 0.31 -8.34 -7.42
C GLN A 133 0.96 -8.31 -8.80
N ILE A 134 1.55 -7.17 -9.15
CA ILE A 134 2.15 -6.96 -10.47
C ILE A 134 3.54 -7.60 -10.49
N PHE A 135 3.74 -8.43 -11.50
CA PHE A 135 5.02 -8.97 -11.93
C PHE A 135 5.24 -8.53 -13.37
N PRO A 136 5.92 -7.39 -13.59
CA PRO A 136 6.11 -6.87 -14.94
C PRO A 136 7.03 -7.80 -15.72
N ARG A 137 6.94 -7.76 -17.05
CA ARG A 137 7.92 -8.41 -17.91
C ARG A 137 9.35 -8.01 -17.54
N SER A 138 10.28 -8.96 -17.63
CA SER A 138 11.69 -8.71 -17.31
C SER A 138 12.30 -7.75 -18.32
N LEU A 139 12.89 -6.68 -17.80
CA LEU A 139 13.70 -5.75 -18.56
C LEU A 139 15.02 -6.40 -18.98
N ALA A 140 15.60 -7.23 -18.11
CA ALA A 140 16.81 -7.98 -18.41
C ALA A 140 16.64 -9.01 -19.54
N ALA A 141 15.47 -9.65 -19.63
CA ALA A 141 15.14 -10.54 -20.75
C ALA A 141 15.06 -9.79 -22.09
N ALA A 142 14.77 -8.48 -22.05
CA ALA A 142 14.78 -7.60 -23.22
C ALA A 142 16.15 -6.93 -23.47
N ALA A 143 17.20 -7.26 -22.70
CA ALA A 143 18.51 -6.62 -22.80
C ALA A 143 19.09 -6.70 -24.22
N ASP A 144 19.01 -7.86 -24.87
CA ASP A 144 19.51 -8.07 -26.23
C ASP A 144 18.75 -7.23 -27.26
N GLU A 145 17.42 -7.17 -27.17
CA GLU A 145 16.56 -6.32 -28.03
C GLU A 145 16.97 -4.85 -27.86
N LEU A 146 17.09 -4.39 -26.62
CA LEU A 146 17.42 -3.01 -26.29
C LEU A 146 18.83 -2.63 -26.75
N TRP A 147 19.80 -3.54 -26.60
CA TRP A 147 21.20 -3.34 -27.00
C TRP A 147 21.36 -3.09 -28.50
N THR A 148 20.50 -3.68 -29.34
CA THR A 148 20.56 -3.51 -30.80
C THR A 148 19.95 -2.21 -31.31
N ARG A 149 19.27 -1.43 -30.45
CA ARG A 149 18.59 -0.21 -30.89
C ARG A 149 19.59 0.89 -31.28
N PRO A 150 19.27 1.73 -32.28
CA PRO A 150 20.12 2.85 -32.69
C PRO A 150 20.48 3.75 -31.50
N GLY A 151 21.76 4.09 -31.36
CA GLY A 151 22.28 4.90 -30.25
C GLY A 151 22.54 4.12 -28.95
N CYS A 152 22.21 2.82 -28.89
CA CYS A 152 22.56 1.95 -27.76
C CYS A 152 23.97 1.37 -27.86
N CYS A 153 24.67 1.51 -29.00
CA CYS A 153 26.03 1.01 -29.19
C CYS A 153 27.08 1.66 -28.26
N ASP A 154 26.75 2.80 -27.64
CA ASP A 154 27.53 3.42 -26.55
C ASP A 154 26.94 3.16 -25.16
N ALA A 155 25.91 2.30 -25.06
CA ALA A 155 25.09 1.83 -23.91
C ALA A 155 25.29 2.58 -22.59
N SER A 156 25.28 3.90 -22.68
CA SER A 156 25.60 4.73 -21.56
C SER A 156 24.35 4.83 -20.72
N LEU A 157 24.55 5.01 -19.42
CA LEU A 157 23.46 5.36 -18.53
C LEU A 157 22.70 6.61 -19.03
N ALA A 158 23.36 7.49 -19.79
CA ALA A 158 22.75 8.64 -20.44
C ALA A 158 21.75 8.25 -21.54
N TRP A 159 22.07 7.25 -22.38
CA TRP A 159 21.13 6.72 -23.36
C TRP A 159 19.88 6.13 -22.69
N LEU A 160 20.09 5.27 -21.67
CA LEU A 160 18.97 4.64 -20.96
C LEU A 160 18.06 5.72 -20.34
N ARG A 161 18.63 6.74 -19.71
CA ARG A 161 17.90 7.90 -19.15
C ARG A 161 17.07 8.63 -20.21
N GLY A 162 17.60 8.83 -21.42
CA GLY A 162 16.89 9.46 -22.52
C GLY A 162 15.69 8.63 -23.02
N GLU A 163 15.80 7.30 -22.98
CA GLU A 163 14.75 6.39 -23.44
C GLU A 163 13.72 6.02 -22.36
N VAL A 164 13.95 6.35 -21.08
CA VAL A 164 13.00 6.11 -19.97
C VAL A 164 11.56 6.52 -20.31
N PRO A 165 11.25 7.73 -20.85
CA PRO A 165 9.87 8.13 -21.11
C PRO A 165 9.13 7.20 -22.07
N ARG A 166 9.85 6.53 -22.99
CA ARG A 166 9.30 5.56 -23.92
C ARG A 166 9.25 4.17 -23.30
N LEU A 167 10.37 3.71 -22.74
CA LEU A 167 10.48 2.36 -22.19
C LEU A 167 9.62 2.16 -20.94
N ALA A 168 9.43 3.18 -20.10
CA ALA A 168 8.57 3.09 -18.91
C ALA A 168 7.09 2.82 -19.26
N ARG A 169 6.66 3.08 -20.49
CA ARG A 169 5.32 2.68 -20.97
C ARG A 169 5.19 1.17 -21.15
N ARG A 170 6.29 0.43 -21.32
CA ARG A 170 6.29 -1.04 -21.45
C ARG A 170 6.88 -1.74 -20.22
N PHE A 171 7.78 -1.06 -19.52
CA PHE A 171 8.51 -1.57 -18.36
C PHE A 171 8.30 -0.61 -17.17
N PRO A 172 7.23 -0.78 -16.37
CA PRO A 172 6.89 0.17 -15.29
C PRO A 172 7.98 0.31 -14.23
N GLN A 173 8.88 -0.67 -14.11
CA GLN A 173 10.06 -0.63 -13.24
C GLN A 173 11.07 0.48 -13.61
N LEU A 174 11.05 1.00 -14.83
CA LEU A 174 11.85 2.16 -15.25
C LEU A 174 11.22 3.50 -14.85
N ASN A 175 10.00 3.51 -14.32
CA ASN A 175 9.38 4.75 -13.87
C ASN A 175 10.26 5.40 -12.78
N PRO A 176 10.54 6.72 -12.85
CA PRO A 176 11.35 7.41 -11.84
C PRO A 176 10.83 7.28 -10.40
N LEU A 177 9.53 7.05 -10.21
CA LEU A 177 8.92 6.80 -8.90
C LEU A 177 9.23 5.39 -8.35
N LYS A 178 9.63 4.46 -9.22
CA LYS A 178 9.98 3.07 -8.89
C LYS A 178 11.48 2.88 -8.78
N PHE A 179 12.23 3.46 -9.71
CA PHE A 179 13.68 3.39 -9.73
C PHE A 179 14.29 4.73 -10.17
N ASP A 180 15.10 5.32 -9.30
CA ASP A 180 15.74 6.60 -9.55
C ASP A 180 17.10 6.42 -10.24
N LEU A 181 17.07 6.39 -11.58
CA LEU A 181 18.27 6.29 -12.41
C LEU A 181 19.22 7.50 -12.28
N SER A 182 18.80 8.62 -11.69
CA SER A 182 19.68 9.78 -11.52
C SER A 182 20.78 9.55 -10.49
N LYS A 183 20.54 8.67 -9.51
CA LYS A 183 21.48 8.30 -8.45
C LYS A 183 22.59 7.38 -8.91
N GLU A 184 22.44 6.76 -10.07
CA GLU A 184 23.44 5.88 -10.66
C GLU A 184 24.59 6.71 -11.25
N ALA A 185 25.84 6.31 -10.98
CA ALA A 185 27.01 7.04 -11.43
C ALA A 185 27.08 7.05 -12.96
N ALA A 186 27.22 8.24 -13.56
CA ALA A 186 27.29 8.42 -15.01
C ALA A 186 28.63 8.00 -15.65
N GLY A 187 29.43 7.20 -14.95
CA GLY A 187 30.80 6.88 -15.32
C GLY A 187 30.88 5.65 -16.23
N ASN A 188 31.27 5.89 -17.48
CA ASN A 188 31.67 4.95 -18.53
C ASN A 188 30.55 4.25 -19.32
N VAL A 189 30.87 3.98 -20.58
CA VAL A 189 30.13 3.09 -21.48
C VAL A 189 30.04 1.72 -20.80
N LEU A 190 28.82 1.22 -20.61
CA LEU A 190 28.61 -0.08 -20.01
C LEU A 190 28.94 -1.17 -21.02
N THR A 191 29.59 -2.25 -20.58
CA THR A 191 29.63 -3.48 -21.39
C THR A 191 28.23 -4.10 -21.47
N LYS A 192 28.00 -4.98 -22.43
CA LYS A 192 26.71 -5.69 -22.58
C LYS A 192 26.30 -6.42 -21.28
N ASP A 193 27.27 -7.06 -20.61
CA ASP A 193 27.03 -7.76 -19.36
C ASP A 193 26.70 -6.79 -18.21
N GLN A 194 27.39 -5.64 -18.13
CA GLN A 194 27.10 -4.60 -17.15
C GLN A 194 25.72 -3.97 -17.38
N PHE A 195 25.34 -3.76 -18.64
CA PHE A 195 24.01 -3.27 -18.99
C PHE A 195 22.94 -4.27 -18.58
N LYS A 196 23.10 -5.56 -18.90
CA LYS A 196 22.17 -6.61 -18.46
C LYS A 196 22.06 -6.67 -16.93
N ALA A 197 23.18 -6.64 -16.22
CA ALA A 197 23.19 -6.63 -14.75
C ALA A 197 22.47 -5.40 -14.17
N LEU A 198 22.59 -4.22 -14.80
CA LEU A 198 21.83 -3.03 -14.42
C LEU A 198 20.32 -3.27 -14.59
N LEU A 199 19.88 -3.86 -15.72
CA LEU A 199 18.46 -4.15 -15.95
C LEU A 199 17.91 -5.18 -14.96
N GLU A 200 18.70 -6.22 -14.61
CA GLU A 200 18.33 -7.21 -13.58
C GLU A 200 18.17 -6.56 -12.20
N ARG A 201 19.03 -5.59 -11.88
CA ARG A 201 18.91 -4.80 -10.64
C ARG A 201 17.65 -3.94 -10.63
N ILE A 202 17.26 -3.36 -11.77
CA ILE A 202 16.01 -2.60 -11.89
C ILE A 202 14.79 -3.52 -11.72
N ASP A 203 14.82 -4.70 -12.35
CA ASP A 203 13.76 -5.71 -12.22
C ASP A 203 13.58 -6.14 -10.74
N THR A 204 14.68 -6.45 -10.04
CA THR A 204 14.65 -6.89 -8.63
C THR A 204 14.25 -5.77 -7.64
N ALA A 205 14.53 -4.52 -8.00
CA ALA A 205 14.13 -3.35 -7.20
C ALA A 205 12.63 -3.04 -7.31
N TYR A 206 11.93 -3.54 -8.33
CA TYR A 206 10.52 -3.25 -8.53
C TYR A 206 9.66 -3.66 -7.33
N ARG A 207 8.68 -2.81 -7.01
CA ARG A 207 7.67 -3.06 -5.99
C ARG A 207 6.29 -2.83 -6.59
N SER A 208 5.44 -3.86 -6.50
CA SER A 208 4.03 -3.77 -6.85
C SER A 208 3.34 -2.66 -6.04
N PRO A 209 2.32 -1.99 -6.60
CA PRO A 209 1.53 -1.01 -5.87
C PRO A 209 1.05 -1.53 -4.51
N VAL A 210 1.15 -0.70 -3.48
CA VAL A 210 0.68 -1.04 -2.13
C VAL A 210 -0.84 -1.24 -2.08
N PRO A 211 -1.36 -2.17 -1.26
CA PRO A 211 -2.79 -2.48 -1.16
C PRO A 211 -3.54 -1.33 -0.49
N THR A 212 -4.02 -0.39 -1.30
CA THR A 212 -4.73 0.81 -0.85
C THR A 212 -5.90 1.11 -1.78
N ALA A 213 -6.96 1.71 -1.23
CA ALA A 213 -8.09 2.18 -2.03
C ALA A 213 -7.66 3.16 -3.15
N GLN A 214 -6.62 3.94 -2.91
CA GLN A 214 -6.03 4.82 -3.90
C GLN A 214 -5.50 4.06 -5.12
N ASN A 215 -4.70 3.02 -4.91
CA ASN A 215 -4.12 2.23 -6.00
C ASN A 215 -5.18 1.38 -6.70
N ALA A 216 -6.12 0.80 -5.94
CA ALA A 216 -7.25 0.08 -6.51
C ALA A 216 -8.11 0.97 -7.43
N ARG A 217 -8.41 2.22 -7.01
CA ARG A 217 -9.14 3.19 -7.85
C ARG A 217 -8.36 3.54 -9.12
N GLN A 218 -7.06 3.81 -9.01
CA GLN A 218 -6.22 4.12 -10.17
C GLN A 218 -6.17 2.96 -11.16
N ALA A 219 -6.00 1.73 -10.67
CA ALA A 219 -6.01 0.52 -11.48
C ALA A 219 -7.37 0.32 -12.19
N GLY A 220 -8.49 0.55 -11.49
CA GLY A 220 -9.82 0.47 -12.09
C GLY A 220 -10.03 1.50 -13.21
N VAL A 221 -9.61 2.75 -13.00
CA VAL A 221 -9.68 3.80 -14.04
C VAL A 221 -8.77 3.46 -15.22
N TYR A 222 -7.58 2.93 -14.95
CA TYR A 222 -6.64 2.48 -15.98
C TYR A 222 -7.24 1.38 -16.86
N LEU A 223 -7.77 0.31 -16.27
CA LEU A 223 -8.36 -0.81 -17.02
C LEU A 223 -9.57 -0.37 -17.83
N ALA A 224 -10.46 0.45 -17.26
CA ALA A 224 -11.59 0.99 -17.99
C ALA A 224 -11.16 1.75 -19.26
N LYS A 225 -10.11 2.59 -19.15
CA LYS A 225 -9.55 3.30 -20.30
C LYS A 225 -8.90 2.35 -21.30
N ALA A 226 -8.14 1.38 -20.82
CA ALA A 226 -7.47 0.40 -21.68
C ALA A 226 -8.49 -0.43 -22.48
N PHE A 227 -9.57 -0.89 -21.85
CA PHE A 227 -10.65 -1.59 -22.56
C PHE A 227 -11.36 -0.71 -23.58
N ASN A 228 -11.72 0.53 -23.21
CA ASN A 228 -12.41 1.45 -24.11
C ASN A 228 -11.57 1.82 -25.35
N ASN A 229 -10.25 1.76 -25.24
CA ASN A 229 -9.32 2.09 -26.34
C ASN A 229 -8.89 0.86 -27.16
N GLY A 230 -9.44 -0.33 -26.92
CA GLY A 230 -9.04 -1.55 -27.60
C GLY A 230 -7.70 -2.07 -27.10
N MET A 231 -7.69 -2.62 -25.89
CA MET A 231 -6.50 -3.16 -25.24
C MET A 231 -5.75 -4.13 -26.19
N GLY A 232 -4.45 -3.88 -26.37
CA GLY A 232 -3.57 -4.68 -27.20
C GLY A 232 -2.09 -4.55 -26.80
N ALA A 233 -1.18 -4.96 -27.68
CA ALA A 233 0.26 -4.98 -27.40
C ALA A 233 0.87 -3.59 -27.09
N GLU A 234 0.28 -2.52 -27.62
CA GLU A 234 0.71 -1.13 -27.42
C GLU A 234 0.12 -0.47 -26.16
N THR A 235 -0.65 -1.23 -25.36
CA THR A 235 -1.25 -0.71 -24.12
C THR A 235 -0.13 -0.33 -23.16
N PRO A 236 -0.11 0.91 -22.64
CA PRO A 236 0.91 1.30 -21.68
C PRO A 236 0.71 0.53 -20.36
N ALA A 237 1.81 0.16 -19.72
CA ALA A 237 1.86 -0.41 -18.40
C ALA A 237 1.16 0.47 -17.35
N PHE A 238 0.53 -0.17 -16.38
CA PHE A 238 0.01 0.49 -15.20
C PHE A 238 1.15 0.98 -14.30
N CYS A 239 1.11 2.27 -13.97
CA CYS A 239 1.96 2.85 -12.94
C CYS A 239 1.10 3.72 -12.03
N GLU A 240 1.12 3.44 -10.74
CA GLU A 240 0.39 4.24 -9.76
C GLU A 240 1.13 5.53 -9.44
N GLU A 241 0.35 6.56 -9.13
CA GLU A 241 0.87 7.81 -8.59
C GLU A 241 0.43 7.96 -7.14
N TRP A 242 1.37 8.15 -6.23
CA TRP A 242 1.06 8.43 -4.84
C TRP A 242 0.57 9.87 -4.69
N LYS A 243 -0.54 10.07 -3.99
CA LYS A 243 -1.23 11.37 -3.85
C LYS A 243 -1.20 11.89 -2.43
N GLY A 244 -0.53 11.15 -1.54
CA GLY A 244 -0.49 11.44 -0.12
C GLY A 244 -1.24 10.43 0.74
N SER A 245 -1.09 10.59 2.05
CA SER A 245 -1.70 9.75 3.07
C SER A 245 -2.22 10.64 4.19
N LEU A 246 -3.43 10.37 4.70
CA LEU A 246 -4.07 11.17 5.76
C LEU A 246 -4.53 10.27 6.90
N ALA A 247 -4.38 10.73 8.13
CA ALA A 247 -4.88 10.02 9.31
C ALA A 247 -5.45 11.00 10.35
N TYR A 248 -6.55 10.60 10.99
CA TYR A 248 -7.10 11.31 12.14
C TYR A 248 -6.50 10.71 13.41
N VAL A 249 -5.94 11.55 14.29
CA VAL A 249 -5.20 11.10 15.49
C VAL A 249 -5.93 11.45 16.80
N GLY A 250 -7.18 11.90 16.70
CA GLY A 250 -8.00 12.24 17.86
C GLY A 250 -7.82 13.68 18.35
N ASN A 251 -8.64 14.08 19.33
CA ASN A 251 -8.71 15.44 19.87
C ASN A 251 -8.70 16.54 18.79
N HIS A 252 -9.52 16.39 17.75
CA HIS A 252 -9.60 17.34 16.62
C HIS A 252 -8.30 17.56 15.84
N ASN A 253 -7.32 16.67 15.96
CA ASN A 253 -6.07 16.72 15.20
C ASN A 253 -6.08 15.68 14.09
N ALA A 254 -5.65 16.11 12.91
CA ALA A 254 -5.37 15.24 11.78
C ALA A 254 -3.95 15.48 11.28
N ILE A 255 -3.45 14.50 10.56
CA ILE A 255 -2.14 14.54 9.90
C ILE A 255 -2.33 14.25 8.42
N ALA A 256 -1.55 14.92 7.60
CA ALA A 256 -1.51 14.70 6.16
C ALA A 256 -0.05 14.70 5.70
N GLN A 257 0.35 13.65 4.99
CA GLN A 257 1.63 13.59 4.31
C GLN A 257 1.35 13.55 2.82
N LEU A 258 1.62 14.65 2.13
CA LEU A 258 1.38 14.86 0.71
C LEU A 258 2.73 14.88 -0.03
N PRO A 259 2.75 14.76 -1.37
CA PRO A 259 3.96 14.96 -2.15
C PRO A 259 4.58 16.35 -1.85
N GLY A 260 5.73 16.36 -1.18
CA GLY A 260 6.47 17.58 -0.82
C GLY A 260 6.01 18.33 0.43
N TYR A 261 4.90 17.93 1.09
CA TYR A 261 4.35 18.67 2.24
C TYR A 261 3.87 17.75 3.36
N ILE A 262 4.08 18.15 4.61
CA ILE A 262 3.58 17.45 5.80
C ILE A 262 2.80 18.43 6.66
N VAL A 263 1.56 18.08 6.99
CA VAL A 263 0.68 18.79 7.92
C VAL A 263 0.59 17.98 9.21
N LYS A 264 1.01 18.57 10.33
CA LYS A 264 0.99 17.95 11.67
C LYS A 264 0.06 18.71 12.60
N GLY A 265 -1.21 18.30 12.67
CA GLY A 265 -2.19 18.87 13.59
C GLY A 265 -2.46 20.37 13.38
N GLY A 266 -3.03 20.98 14.42
CA GLY A 266 -3.42 22.39 14.40
C GLY A 266 -4.84 22.61 13.89
N TRP A 267 -5.35 23.83 14.06
CA TRP A 267 -6.77 24.15 13.86
C TRP A 267 -7.25 23.94 12.41
N LEU A 268 -6.35 24.04 11.42
CA LEU A 268 -6.65 23.77 10.00
C LEU A 268 -6.53 22.30 9.60
N SER A 269 -5.92 21.44 10.42
CA SER A 269 -5.70 20.03 10.05
C SER A 269 -7.00 19.27 9.87
N LEU A 270 -7.96 19.44 10.78
CA LEU A 270 -9.24 18.76 10.72
C LEU A 270 -10.14 19.27 9.58
N PRO A 271 -10.31 20.59 9.37
CA PRO A 271 -10.99 21.11 8.18
C PRO A 271 -10.39 20.58 6.86
N LEU A 272 -9.06 20.57 6.74
CA LEU A 272 -8.37 20.03 5.57
C LEU A 272 -8.70 18.54 5.37
N TRP A 273 -8.58 17.75 6.44
CA TRP A 273 -8.91 16.32 6.41
C TRP A 273 -10.36 16.09 5.98
N LYS A 274 -11.31 16.84 6.55
CA LYS A 274 -12.73 16.78 6.19
C LYS A 274 -12.97 17.12 4.72
N ALA A 275 -12.36 18.19 4.22
CA ALA A 275 -12.49 18.63 2.83
C ALA A 275 -12.00 17.56 1.84
N VAL A 276 -10.83 16.97 2.10
CA VAL A 276 -10.28 15.88 1.29
C VAL A 276 -11.23 14.69 1.26
N TYR A 277 -11.70 14.23 2.43
CA TYR A 277 -12.59 13.06 2.49
C TYR A 277 -13.96 13.31 1.85
N VAL A 278 -14.51 14.52 1.92
CA VAL A 278 -15.74 14.89 1.19
C VAL A 278 -15.50 14.84 -0.31
N GLN A 279 -14.40 15.44 -0.81
CA GLN A 279 -14.09 15.43 -2.23
C GLN A 279 -13.87 14.00 -2.77
N MET A 280 -13.33 13.10 -1.95
CA MET A 280 -13.11 11.69 -2.31
C MET A 280 -14.41 10.89 -2.46
N GLN A 281 -15.54 11.33 -1.87
CA GLN A 281 -16.82 10.64 -2.02
C GLN A 281 -17.31 10.68 -3.47
N LEU A 282 -17.83 9.53 -3.92
CA LEU A 282 -18.20 9.30 -5.33
C LEU A 282 -19.46 10.07 -5.76
N THR A 283 -20.42 10.29 -4.86
CA THR A 283 -21.71 10.90 -5.20
C THR A 283 -21.99 12.14 -4.34
N TRP A 284 -22.74 13.09 -4.90
CA TRP A 284 -23.19 14.28 -4.18
C TRP A 284 -24.03 13.96 -2.95
N ARG A 285 -24.84 12.90 -3.01
CA ARG A 285 -25.61 12.42 -1.86
C ARG A 285 -24.72 12.07 -0.68
N ILE A 286 -23.67 11.28 -0.90
CA ILE A 286 -22.75 10.87 0.18
C ILE A 286 -21.98 12.09 0.71
N ARG A 287 -21.58 13.01 -0.16
CA ARG A 287 -20.95 14.28 0.26
C ARG A 287 -21.82 15.07 1.23
N LEU A 288 -23.09 15.27 0.87
CA LEU A 288 -24.05 15.99 1.72
C LEU A 288 -24.29 15.28 3.04
N ILE A 289 -24.42 13.94 3.03
CA ILE A 289 -24.56 13.14 4.25
C ILE A 289 -23.35 13.34 5.17
N CYS A 290 -22.11 13.21 4.65
CA CYS A 290 -20.91 13.41 5.46
C CYS A 290 -20.86 14.81 6.09
N CYS A 291 -21.18 15.86 5.32
CA CYS A 291 -21.22 17.22 5.83
C CYS A 291 -22.29 17.40 6.91
N PHE A 292 -23.49 16.86 6.69
CA PHE A 292 -24.59 16.92 7.64
C PHE A 292 -24.31 16.16 8.92
N ASP A 293 -23.72 14.96 8.84
CA ASP A 293 -23.36 14.16 10.02
C ASP A 293 -22.33 14.87 10.90
N TRP A 294 -21.35 15.54 10.28
CA TRP A 294 -20.39 16.35 11.04
C TRP A 294 -21.02 17.60 11.64
N LEU A 295 -21.98 18.22 10.96
CA LEU A 295 -22.74 19.35 11.48
C LEU A 295 -23.60 18.93 12.67
N LYS A 296 -24.36 17.84 12.55
CA LYS A 296 -25.12 17.22 13.64
C LYS A 296 -24.20 16.91 14.82
N THR A 297 -23.06 16.27 14.56
CA THR A 297 -22.09 15.91 15.62
C THR A 297 -21.53 17.14 16.33
N PHE A 298 -21.33 18.25 15.60
CA PHE A 298 -20.84 19.49 16.17
C PHE A 298 -21.86 20.13 17.13
N PHE A 299 -23.15 20.16 16.77
CA PHE A 299 -24.18 20.80 17.59
C PHE A 299 -24.78 19.89 18.66
N ALA A 300 -24.99 18.60 18.36
CA ALA A 300 -25.73 17.67 19.21
C ALA A 300 -24.88 16.53 19.78
N GLY A 301 -23.57 16.51 19.48
CA GLY A 301 -22.70 15.40 19.86
C GLY A 301 -22.94 14.13 19.02
N ARG A 302 -22.23 13.05 19.36
CA ARG A 302 -22.39 11.76 18.70
C ARG A 302 -23.61 11.05 19.25
N ASP A 303 -24.37 10.45 18.34
CA ASP A 303 -25.42 9.52 18.71
C ASP A 303 -24.79 8.20 19.18
N VAL A 304 -25.02 7.82 20.43
CA VAL A 304 -24.50 6.60 21.06
C VAL A 304 -25.62 5.70 21.60
N GLY A 305 -26.87 6.02 21.28
CA GLY A 305 -28.02 5.22 21.66
C GLY A 305 -27.92 3.81 21.07
N ARG A 306 -27.98 2.79 21.94
CA ARG A 306 -28.16 1.39 21.56
C ARG A 306 -29.46 0.91 22.18
N GLU A 307 -30.56 0.94 21.42
CA GLU A 307 -31.76 0.23 21.81
C GLU A 307 -31.55 -1.27 21.56
N HIS A 308 -31.24 -2.03 22.60
CA HIS A 308 -31.29 -3.50 22.58
C HIS A 308 -32.35 -4.06 23.53
N SER A 309 -33.03 -3.20 24.31
CA SER A 309 -33.92 -3.65 25.39
C SER A 309 -35.40 -3.75 25.01
N TYR A 310 -35.80 -3.37 23.79
CA TYR A 310 -37.21 -3.31 23.37
C TYR A 310 -37.69 -4.45 22.45
N TYR A 311 -36.82 -5.40 22.10
CA TYR A 311 -37.21 -6.64 21.42
C TYR A 311 -36.89 -7.84 22.32
N LYS A 312 -37.78 -8.11 23.28
CA LYS A 312 -37.89 -9.41 23.96
C LYS A 312 -39.22 -10.03 23.59
#